data_AF-A0A256JA07-F1
#
_entry.id   AF-A0A256JA07-F1
#
_cell.length_a   1.000
_cell.length_b   1.000
_cell.length_c   1.000
_cell.angle_alpha   90.00
_cell.angle_beta   90.00
_cell.angle_gamma   90.00
#
_symmetry.space_group_name_H-M   'P 1'
#
loop_
_entity.id
_entity.type
_entity.pdbx_description
1 polymer ?
#
loop_
_entity_poly.entity_id
_entity_poly.type
_entity_poly.pdbx_seq_one_letter_code
_entity_poly.pdbx_strand_id
1 'polypeptide(L)'
;MDLAGLSVVHVKRSQSGVGHHEPETPGNDAQYETFARSNHGISDEQDLVTTAFSYIDELDGDVLVGYNGIDFDMDFLAKRCAHFDLAPSPPALQTSGQHIDLFTDRKAACDAGEKWPSLEDCLNSYGYPVPKTT
;
A
#
# COMPACT_ATOMS: atom_id res chain seq x y z
N MET A 1 17.19 12.66 -0.48
CA MET A 1 17.17 11.42 0.30
C MET A 1 16.56 10.39 -0.63
N ASP A 2 17.39 9.51 -1.19
CA ASP A 2 16.89 8.31 -1.84
C ASP A 2 16.50 7.34 -0.73
N LEU A 3 15.19 7.16 -0.56
CA LEU A 3 14.64 6.16 0.34
C LEU A 3 14.69 4.82 -0.39
N ALA A 4 15.48 3.89 0.12
CA ALA A 4 15.44 2.49 -0.27
C ALA A 4 14.05 1.90 0.04
N GLY A 5 13.51 1.09 -0.87
CA GLY A 5 12.35 0.23 -0.65
C GLY A 5 11.03 0.94 -0.40
N LEU A 6 10.44 1.58 -1.42
CA LEU A 6 9.05 2.04 -1.36
C LEU A 6 8.11 0.86 -1.66
N SER A 7 7.69 0.13 -0.62
CA SER A 7 6.57 -0.81 -0.76
C SER A 7 5.26 -0.06 -0.66
N VAL A 8 4.68 0.38 -1.80
CA VAL A 8 3.38 1.07 -1.80
C VAL A 8 2.26 0.06 -1.70
N VAL A 9 1.60 -0.01 -0.55
CA VAL A 9 0.43 -0.87 -0.34
C VAL A 9 -0.83 -0.02 -0.45
N HIS A 10 -1.72 -0.39 -1.36
CA HIS A 10 -3.05 0.19 -1.46
C HIS A 10 -4.11 -0.91 -1.42
N VAL A 11 -4.97 -0.89 -0.40
CA VAL A 11 -5.97 -1.95 -0.20
C VAL A 11 -7.38 -1.41 -0.42
N LYS A 12 -8.08 -2.00 -1.39
CA LYS A 12 -9.52 -1.86 -1.59
C LYS A 12 -10.21 -3.18 -1.26
N ARG A 13 -11.52 -3.12 -1.01
CA ARG A 13 -12.38 -4.26 -0.62
C ARG A 13 -12.28 -5.51 -1.51
N SER A 14 -11.83 -5.38 -2.75
CA SER A 14 -11.71 -6.49 -3.72
C SER A 14 -10.31 -6.64 -4.33
N GLN A 15 -9.37 -5.76 -3.97
CA GLN A 15 -8.07 -5.66 -4.62
C GLN A 15 -7.03 -5.06 -3.67
N SER A 16 -5.83 -5.65 -3.65
CA SER A 16 -4.65 -5.04 -3.04
C SER A 16 -3.59 -4.82 -4.11
N GLY A 17 -2.93 -3.66 -4.10
CA GLY A 17 -1.76 -3.38 -4.93
C GLY A 17 -0.54 -3.21 -4.05
N VAL A 18 0.57 -3.87 -4.40
CA VAL A 18 1.87 -3.75 -3.73
C VAL A 18 2.92 -3.39 -4.77
N GLY A 19 3.49 -2.19 -4.68
CA GLY A 19 4.67 -1.80 -5.46
C GLY A 19 5.96 -2.20 -4.75
N HIS A 20 7.05 -2.46 -5.47
CA HIS A 20 8.41 -2.51 -4.92
C HIS A 20 9.41 -1.93 -5.92
N HIS A 21 10.51 -1.37 -5.43
CA HIS A 21 11.65 -0.99 -6.27
C HIS A 21 12.94 -1.21 -5.49
N GLU A 22 14.02 -1.45 -6.23
CA GLU A 22 15.35 -1.61 -5.66
C GLU A 22 15.92 -0.25 -5.21
N PRO A 23 16.80 -0.22 -4.20
CA PRO A 23 17.58 0.96 -3.89
C PRO A 23 18.31 1.49 -5.13
N GLU A 24 18.40 2.82 -5.26
CA GLU A 24 19.08 3.51 -6.38
C GLU A 24 18.42 3.32 -7.77
N THR A 25 17.31 2.57 -7.87
CA THR A 25 16.48 2.56 -9.07
C THR A 25 15.43 3.67 -9.00
N PRO A 26 15.20 4.40 -10.11
CA PRO A 26 14.21 5.46 -10.11
C PRO A 26 12.80 4.87 -9.93
N GLY A 27 11.93 5.58 -9.20
CA GLY A 27 10.62 5.05 -8.78
C GLY A 27 9.66 4.70 -9.93
N ASN A 28 9.93 5.13 -11.15
CA ASN A 28 9.20 4.71 -12.36
C ASN A 28 9.54 3.27 -12.81
N ASP A 29 10.62 2.69 -12.30
CA ASP A 29 11.00 1.29 -12.51
C ASP A 29 10.37 0.36 -11.45
N ALA A 30 9.55 0.92 -10.54
CA ALA A 30 8.82 0.14 -9.57
C ALA A 30 7.94 -0.92 -10.24
N GLN A 31 8.04 -2.15 -9.73
CA GLN A 31 7.19 -3.25 -10.15
C GLN A 31 5.98 -3.32 -9.23
N TYR A 32 4.81 -3.58 -9.81
CA TYR A 32 3.56 -3.64 -9.08
C TYR A 32 2.94 -5.01 -9.21
N GLU A 33 2.66 -5.63 -8.07
CA GLU A 33 1.80 -6.80 -8.00
C GLU A 33 0.40 -6.38 -7.58
N THR A 34 -0.61 -6.97 -8.20
CA THR A 34 -2.01 -6.65 -7.92
C THR A 34 -2.75 -7.93 -7.60
N PHE A 35 -3.15 -8.06 -6.34
CA PHE A 35 -3.98 -9.14 -5.85
C PHE A 35 -5.45 -8.76 -6.03
N ALA A 36 -6.12 -9.37 -6.99
CA ALA A 36 -7.57 -9.27 -7.15
C ALA A 36 -8.19 -10.67 -7.09
N ARG A 37 -9.35 -10.79 -6.42
CA ARG A 37 -10.09 -12.07 -6.30
C ARG A 37 -10.34 -12.73 -7.65
N SER A 38 -10.62 -11.94 -8.68
CA SER A 38 -10.88 -12.41 -10.05
C SER A 38 -9.64 -12.94 -10.78
N ASN A 39 -8.45 -12.44 -10.45
CA ASN A 39 -7.23 -12.69 -11.25
C ASN A 39 -6.36 -13.79 -10.64
N HIS A 40 -6.42 -13.97 -9.33
CA HIS A 40 -5.62 -14.96 -8.60
C HIS A 40 -6.40 -16.22 -8.22
N GLY A 41 -7.65 -16.38 -8.71
CA GLY A 41 -8.50 -17.51 -8.32
C GLY A 41 -8.87 -17.53 -6.83
N ILE A 42 -8.71 -16.40 -6.15
CA ILE A 42 -8.93 -16.24 -4.72
C ILE A 42 -10.43 -16.03 -4.48
N SER A 43 -11.10 -17.07 -3.98
CA SER A 43 -12.53 -17.01 -3.68
C SER A 43 -12.83 -16.36 -2.34
N ASP A 44 -11.87 -16.29 -1.42
CA ASP A 44 -12.07 -15.80 -0.07
C ASP A 44 -11.26 -14.53 0.22
N GLU A 45 -11.80 -13.64 1.04
CA GLU A 45 -11.10 -12.42 1.43
C GLU A 45 -9.97 -12.69 2.41
N GLN A 46 -10.12 -13.68 3.29
CA GLN A 46 -9.04 -14.08 4.20
C GLN A 46 -7.80 -14.52 3.40
N ASP A 47 -7.99 -15.32 2.35
CA ASP A 47 -6.92 -15.73 1.44
C ASP A 47 -6.29 -14.53 0.72
N LEU A 48 -7.10 -13.54 0.31
CA LEU A 48 -6.61 -12.33 -0.35
C LEU A 48 -5.68 -11.53 0.58
N VAL A 49 -6.12 -11.28 1.81
CA VAL A 49 -5.35 -10.51 2.80
C VAL A 49 -4.10 -11.28 3.20
N THR A 50 -4.22 -12.59 3.43
CA THR A 50 -3.08 -13.45 3.79
C THR A 50 -2.02 -13.48 2.70
N THR A 51 -2.44 -13.59 1.44
CA THR A 51 -1.52 -13.59 0.29
C THR A 51 -0.82 -12.24 0.16
N ALA A 52 -1.55 -11.13 0.28
CA ALA A 52 -0.96 -9.80 0.20
C ALA A 52 0.03 -9.53 1.34
N PHE A 53 -0.28 -9.93 2.57
CA PHE A 53 0.62 -9.77 3.72
C PHE A 53 1.88 -10.61 3.58
N SER A 54 1.74 -11.88 3.17
CA SER A 54 2.88 -12.76 2.94
C SER A 54 3.79 -12.19 1.84
N TYR A 55 3.21 -11.67 0.76
CA TYR A 55 3.97 -11.05 -0.32
C TYR A 55 4.77 -9.82 0.15
N ILE A 56 4.19 -8.97 1.01
CA ILE A 56 4.91 -7.81 1.57
C ILE A 56 6.12 -8.27 2.40
N ASP A 57 5.96 -9.31 3.22
CA ASP A 57 7.06 -9.85 4.03
C ASP A 57 8.13 -10.56 3.16
N GLU A 58 7.73 -11.21 2.06
CA GLU A 58 8.66 -11.86 1.10
C GLU A 58 9.54 -10.85 0.34
N LEU A 59 9.10 -9.60 0.19
CA LEU A 59 9.88 -8.55 -0.46
C LEU A 59 11.08 -8.08 0.37
N ASP A 60 11.16 -8.43 1.66
CA ASP A 60 12.26 -8.06 2.58
C ASP A 60 12.61 -6.56 2.52
N GLY A 61 11.57 -5.70 2.41
CA GLY A 61 11.74 -4.27 2.30
C GLY A 61 12.21 -3.62 3.60
N ASP A 62 12.82 -2.43 3.53
CA ASP A 62 13.25 -1.68 4.71
C ASP A 62 12.11 -0.87 5.36
N VAL A 63 11.13 -0.47 4.53
CA VAL A 63 10.03 0.44 4.91
C VAL A 63 8.76 0.08 4.16
N LEU A 64 7.63 0.09 4.85
CA LEU A 64 6.30 0.06 4.25
C LEU A 64 5.84 1.49 3.99
N VAL A 65 5.43 1.81 2.76
CA VAL A 65 4.98 3.18 2.44
C VAL A 65 3.52 3.18 2.00
N GLY A 66 2.72 4.04 2.60
CA GLY A 66 1.29 4.18 2.30
C GLY A 66 0.94 5.58 1.81
N TYR A 67 -0.26 5.69 1.23
CA TYR A 67 -0.91 6.98 1.00
C TYR A 67 -2.21 6.99 1.79
N ASN A 68 -2.18 7.63 2.96
CA ASN A 68 -3.19 7.52 4.01
C ASN A 68 -3.29 6.09 4.57
N GLY A 69 -2.19 5.33 4.49
CA GLY A 69 -2.18 3.91 4.78
C GLY A 69 -2.25 3.58 6.26
N ILE A 70 -1.67 4.44 7.12
CA ILE A 70 -1.68 4.21 8.57
C ILE A 70 -3.10 4.37 9.12
N ASP A 71 -3.76 5.48 8.77
CA ASP A 71 -5.06 5.83 9.34
C ASP A 71 -6.25 5.18 8.62
N PHE A 72 -6.08 4.73 7.37
CA PHE A 72 -7.15 4.11 6.59
C PHE A 72 -6.90 2.63 6.30
N ASP A 73 -5.86 2.30 5.53
CA ASP A 73 -5.65 0.93 5.04
C ASP A 73 -5.48 -0.05 6.21
N MET A 74 -4.68 0.32 7.23
CA MET A 74 -4.42 -0.57 8.38
C MET A 74 -5.62 -0.75 9.31
N ASP A 75 -6.35 0.32 9.61
CA ASP A 75 -7.58 0.23 10.41
C ASP A 75 -8.67 -0.56 9.66
N PHE A 76 -8.80 -0.35 8.36
CA PHE A 76 -9.68 -1.14 7.51
C PHE A 76 -9.31 -2.63 7.57
N LEU A 77 -8.06 -2.98 7.30
CA LEU A 77 -7.56 -4.35 7.34
C LEU A 77 -7.73 -5.00 8.71
N ALA A 78 -7.40 -4.29 9.79
CA ALA A 78 -7.57 -4.80 11.15
C ALA A 78 -9.03 -5.18 11.44
N LYS A 79 -9.99 -4.33 11.02
CA LYS A 79 -11.42 -4.63 11.13
C LYS A 79 -11.84 -5.83 10.32
N ARG A 80 -11.27 -6.04 9.12
CA ARG A 80 -11.54 -7.23 8.30
C ARG A 80 -10.98 -8.49 8.95
N CYS A 81 -9.72 -8.46 9.38
CA CYS A 81 -9.05 -9.58 10.04
C CYS A 81 -9.77 -10.03 11.32
N ALA A 82 -10.43 -9.13 12.04
CA ALA A 82 -11.23 -9.48 13.22
C ALA A 82 -12.43 -10.40 12.91
N HIS A 83 -12.83 -10.52 11.64
CA HIS A 83 -13.91 -11.40 11.19
C HIS A 83 -13.41 -12.75 10.66
N PHE A 84 -12.11 -12.98 10.59
CA PHE A 84 -11.53 -14.23 10.09
C PHE A 84 -11.45 -15.27 11.21
N ASP A 85 -11.63 -16.55 10.86
CA ASP A 85 -11.46 -17.65 11.81
C ASP A 85 -10.01 -17.72 12.33
N LEU A 86 -9.06 -17.35 11.47
CA LEU A 86 -7.65 -17.16 11.81
C LEU A 86 -7.13 -15.89 11.15
N ALA A 87 -6.96 -14.82 11.93
CA ALA A 87 -6.41 -13.57 11.44
C ALA A 87 -4.95 -13.76 10.98
N PRO A 88 -4.56 -13.33 9.77
CA PRO A 88 -3.17 -13.33 9.35
C PRO A 88 -2.38 -12.32 10.19
N SER A 89 -1.11 -12.62 10.43
CA SER A 89 -0.19 -11.67 11.05
C SER A 89 0.02 -10.48 10.10
N PRO A 90 -0.12 -9.23 10.57
CA PRO A 90 0.23 -8.06 9.77
C PRO A 90 1.70 -8.07 9.38
N PRO A 91 2.09 -7.44 8.26
CA PRO A 91 3.48 -7.40 7.81
C PRO A 91 4.44 -6.88 8.89
N ALA A 92 5.64 -7.43 8.95
CA ALA A 92 6.63 -7.09 9.98
C ALA A 92 6.93 -5.58 10.00
N LEU A 93 7.08 -4.97 8.83
CA LEU A 93 7.32 -3.53 8.65
C LEU A 93 6.21 -2.64 9.18
N GLN A 94 4.97 -3.12 9.16
CA GLN A 94 3.85 -2.42 9.79
C GLN A 94 4.02 -2.43 11.32
N THR A 95 4.37 -3.59 11.89
CA THR A 95 4.44 -3.76 13.34
C THR A 95 5.70 -3.15 13.98
N SER A 96 6.79 -3.01 13.22
CA SER A 96 8.05 -2.43 13.68
C SER A 96 8.04 -0.90 13.75
N GLY A 97 6.98 -0.26 13.24
CA GLY A 97 6.91 1.21 13.12
C GLY A 97 7.66 1.77 11.91
N GLN A 98 8.15 0.90 11.01
CA GLN A 98 8.76 1.29 9.73
C GLN A 98 7.67 1.51 8.65
N HIS A 99 6.59 2.20 9.01
CA HIS A 99 5.51 2.56 8.10
C HIS A 99 5.49 4.07 7.91
N ILE A 100 5.76 4.54 6.68
CA ILE A 100 5.70 5.95 6.31
C ILE A 100 4.38 6.23 5.61
N ASP A 101 3.66 7.26 6.08
CA ASP A 101 2.45 7.74 5.41
C ASP A 101 2.71 9.06 4.67
N LEU A 102 2.72 8.99 3.35
CA LEU A 102 2.97 10.16 2.50
C LEU A 102 1.82 11.17 2.52
N PHE A 103 0.61 10.76 2.88
CA PHE A 103 -0.55 11.65 2.84
C PHE A 103 -0.47 12.77 3.87
N THR A 104 0.08 12.49 5.05
CA THR A 104 0.20 13.47 6.14
C THR A 104 1.01 14.69 5.72
N ASP A 105 2.17 14.47 5.10
CA ASP A 105 3.04 15.56 4.63
C ASP A 105 2.38 16.34 3.49
N ARG A 106 1.65 15.65 2.59
CA ARG A 106 0.94 16.28 1.49
C ARG A 106 -0.20 17.16 1.96
N LYS A 107 -0.97 16.67 2.93
CA LYS A 107 -2.04 17.42 3.58
C LYS A 107 -1.50 18.65 4.33
N ALA A 108 -0.35 18.53 4.99
CA ALA A 108 0.28 19.64 5.72
C ALA A 108 0.77 20.76 4.78
N ALA A 109 1.02 20.45 3.51
CA ALA A 109 1.42 21.42 2.51
C ALA A 109 0.24 22.17 1.84
N CYS A 110 -1.01 21.78 2.10
CA CYS A 110 -2.21 22.42 1.55
C CYS A 110 -2.72 23.54 2.46
N ASP A 111 -3.27 24.60 1.85
CA ASP A 111 -3.93 25.67 2.60
C ASP A 111 -5.30 25.23 3.16
N ALA A 112 -5.79 25.95 4.16
CA ALA A 112 -7.08 25.66 4.77
C ALA A 112 -8.23 25.81 3.74
N GLY A 113 -8.98 24.72 3.53
CA GLY A 113 -10.10 24.68 2.60
C GLY A 113 -9.74 24.22 1.19
N GLU A 114 -8.46 23.97 0.91
CA GLU A 114 -8.06 23.35 -0.35
C GLU A 114 -8.36 21.85 -0.37
N LYS A 115 -8.68 21.35 -1.56
CA LYS A 115 -8.81 19.91 -1.78
C LYS A 115 -7.43 19.27 -1.60
N TRP A 116 -7.32 18.34 -0.67
CA TRP A 116 -6.11 17.54 -0.53
C TRP A 116 -5.88 16.69 -1.80
N PRO A 117 -4.61 16.54 -2.25
CA PRO A 117 -4.32 15.75 -3.43
C PRO A 117 -4.68 14.29 -3.19
N SER A 118 -5.23 13.62 -4.20
CA SER A 118 -5.34 12.16 -4.18
C SER A 118 -3.97 11.51 -4.49
N LEU A 119 -3.88 10.19 -4.33
CA LEU A 119 -2.71 9.44 -4.76
C LEU A 119 -2.49 9.63 -6.28
N GLU A 120 -3.56 9.56 -7.07
CA GLU A 120 -3.53 9.75 -8.52
C GLU A 120 -3.06 11.16 -8.91
N ASP A 121 -3.54 12.20 -8.20
CA ASP A 121 -3.08 13.58 -8.39
C ASP A 121 -1.56 13.68 -8.13
N CYS A 122 -1.07 13.02 -7.07
CA CYS A 122 0.35 12.97 -6.73
C CYS A 122 1.18 12.24 -7.80
N LEU A 123 0.80 11.01 -8.17
CA LEU A 123 1.53 10.21 -9.17
C LEU A 123 1.61 10.92 -10.52
N ASN A 124 0.50 11.52 -10.96
CA ASN A 124 0.44 12.30 -12.19
C ASN A 124 1.38 13.52 -12.15
N SER A 125 1.49 14.21 -11.00
CA SER A 125 2.40 15.36 -10.87
C SER A 125 3.88 15.00 -11.02
N TYR A 126 4.26 13.76 -10.72
CA TYR A 126 5.62 13.22 -10.88
C TYR A 126 5.85 12.56 -12.25
N GLY A 127 4.85 12.51 -13.11
CA GLY A 127 4.92 11.79 -14.39
C GLY A 127 4.97 10.27 -14.22
N TYR A 128 4.56 9.75 -13.07
CA TYR A 128 4.50 8.31 -12.82
C TYR A 128 3.23 7.68 -13.38
N PRO A 129 3.27 6.38 -13.73
CA PRO A 129 2.07 5.65 -14.13
C PRO A 129 0.99 5.74 -13.04
N VAL A 130 -0.22 6.15 -13.41
CA VAL A 130 -1.37 6.15 -12.51
C VAL A 130 -2.07 4.79 -12.63
N PRO A 131 -2.16 3.99 -11.55
CA PRO A 131 -2.83 2.69 -11.59
C PRO A 131 -4.31 2.85 -11.94
N LYS A 132 -4.79 2.08 -12.91
CA LYS A 132 -6.23 1.99 -13.18
C LYS A 132 -6.83 0.93 -12.27
N THR A 133 -7.56 1.37 -11.25
CA THR A 133 -8.44 0.47 -10.49
C THR A 133 -9.77 0.36 -11.25
N THR A 134 -9.93 -0.67 -12.08
CA THR A 134 -11.20 -1.02 -12.74
C THR A 134 -11.92 -2.11 -11.96
#